data_AF-A0A0K1PBQ5-F1
#
_entry.id   AF-A0A0K1PBQ5-F1
#
_cell.length_a   1.000
_cell.length_b   1.000
_cell.length_c   1.000
_cell.angle_alpha   90.00
_cell.angle_beta   90.00
_cell.angle_gamma   90.00
#
_symmetry.space_group_name_H-M   'P 1'
#
loop_
_entity.id
_entity.type
_entity.pdbx_description
1 polymer ?
#
loop_
_entity_poly.entity_id
_entity_poly.type
_entity_poly.pdbx_seq_one_letter_code
_entity_poly.pdbx_strand_id
1 'polypeptide(L)'
;MALARAIPERGSFPASCPHCRQPMDLLHSAWCGCAASHPSKICPSCWKCACSHFDYENLLCWEDPPAELRRYGFERFFVPYAGRHVRR
;
A
#
# COMPACT_ATOMS: atom_id res chain seq x y z
N MET A 1 20.81 17.04 -1.22
CA MET A 1 19.92 17.29 -0.06
C MET A 1 18.66 16.44 -0.23
N ALA A 2 18.65 15.21 0.30
CA ALA A 2 17.46 14.35 0.28
C ALA A 2 16.66 14.63 1.56
N LEU A 3 15.47 15.22 1.41
CA LEU A 3 14.52 15.39 2.51
C LEU A 3 14.00 14.01 2.90
N ALA A 4 14.62 13.39 3.90
CA ALA A 4 13.99 12.31 4.65
C ALA A 4 12.72 12.89 5.29
N ARG A 5 11.56 12.67 4.65
CA ARG A 5 10.26 13.09 5.18
C ARG A 5 10.11 12.44 6.55
N ALA A 6 10.00 13.28 7.59
CA ALA A 6 9.77 12.87 8.96
C ALA A 6 8.59 11.91 9.02
N ILE A 7 8.80 10.73 9.63
CA ILE A 7 7.75 9.74 9.88
C ILE A 7 6.86 10.34 10.99
N PRO A 8 5.56 10.59 10.73
CA PRO A 8 4.69 11.18 11.72
C PRO A 8 4.36 10.17 12.82
N GLU A 9 4.80 10.46 14.05
CA GLU A 9 4.80 9.51 15.18
C GLU A 9 3.42 9.16 15.78
N ARG A 10 2.29 9.38 15.08
CA ARG A 10 0.94 9.06 15.62
C ARG A 10 -0.09 8.56 14.57
N GLY A 11 0.34 7.93 13.49
CA GLY A 11 -0.57 7.30 12.53
C GLY A 11 -0.16 5.86 12.23
N SER A 12 -1.05 4.90 12.50
CA SER A 12 -0.93 3.53 12.00
C SER A 12 -2.10 3.24 11.07
N PHE A 13 -1.85 2.57 9.95
CA PHE A 13 -2.92 2.06 9.10
C PHE A 13 -2.72 0.57 8.84
N PRO A 14 -3.36 -0.29 9.65
CA PRO A 14 -3.19 -1.74 9.53
C PRO A 14 -3.76 -2.26 8.21
N ALA A 15 -3.03 -3.17 7.58
CA ALA A 15 -3.38 -3.84 6.34
C ALA A 15 -2.81 -5.27 6.33
N SER A 16 -3.21 -6.05 5.34
CA SER A 16 -2.63 -7.36 5.04
C SER A 16 -1.86 -7.30 3.73
N CYS A 17 -0.68 -7.92 3.69
CA CYS A 17 0.06 -8.06 2.45
C CYS A 17 -0.76 -8.88 1.42
N PRO A 18 -0.94 -8.40 0.18
CA PRO A 18 -1.68 -9.15 -0.83
C PRO A 18 -0.97 -10.44 -1.26
N HIS A 19 0.34 -10.55 -1.06
CA HIS A 19 1.14 -11.73 -1.44
C HIS A 19 1.23 -12.80 -0.36
N CYS A 20 1.60 -12.42 0.87
CA CYS A 20 1.87 -13.38 1.94
C CYS A 20 0.85 -13.34 3.09
N ARG A 21 -0.14 -12.44 3.01
CA ARG A 21 -1.22 -12.25 3.99
C ARG A 21 -0.76 -11.87 5.41
N GLN A 22 0.53 -11.64 5.61
CA GLN A 22 1.05 -11.13 6.88
C GLN A 22 0.59 -9.69 7.13
N PRO A 23 0.35 -9.32 8.40
CA PRO A 23 -0.03 -7.97 8.76
C PRO A 23 1.10 -6.99 8.41
N MET A 24 0.73 -5.80 7.97
CA MET A 24 1.64 -4.70 7.72
C MET A 24 0.97 -3.37 8.00
N ASP A 25 1.76 -2.32 8.18
CA ASP A 25 1.26 -0.98 8.36
C ASP A 25 1.55 -0.15 7.10
N LEU A 26 0.51 0.33 6.42
CA LEU A 26 0.66 1.09 5.18
C LEU A 26 1.40 2.43 5.40
N LEU A 27 1.32 3.03 6.58
CA LEU A 27 2.01 4.30 6.85
C LEU A 27 3.50 4.10 7.12
N HIS A 28 3.86 3.00 7.78
CA HIS A 28 5.24 2.69 8.14
C HIS A 28 5.98 1.82 7.11
N SER A 29 5.25 1.17 6.20
CA SER A 29 5.86 0.36 5.13
C SER A 29 6.48 1.27 4.06
N ALA A 30 7.64 0.85 3.56
CA ALA A 30 8.34 1.55 2.48
C ALA A 30 7.50 1.58 1.19
N TRP A 31 7.62 2.67 0.43
CA TRP A 31 7.10 2.74 -0.93
C TRP A 31 8.04 2.01 -1.90
N CYS A 32 7.49 1.32 -2.89
CA CYS A 32 8.28 0.75 -3.96
C CYS A 32 8.62 1.82 -5.03
N GLY A 33 9.75 1.62 -5.72
CA GLY A 33 10.16 2.45 -6.85
C GLY A 33 9.80 1.86 -8.23
N CYS A 34 8.99 0.80 -8.27
CA CYS A 34 8.74 0.03 -9.50
C CYS A 34 7.81 0.73 -10.49
N ALA A 35 6.83 1.48 -10.00
CA ALA A 35 5.84 2.19 -10.81
C ALA A 35 5.82 3.66 -10.39
N ALA A 36 6.34 4.54 -11.25
CA ALA A 36 6.46 5.97 -10.95
C ALA A 36 5.10 6.68 -10.91
N SER A 37 4.13 6.22 -11.70
CA SER A 37 2.77 6.76 -11.74
C SER A 37 1.93 6.30 -10.55
N HIS A 38 2.04 5.03 -10.17
CA HIS A 38 1.27 4.45 -9.06
C HIS A 38 2.19 3.63 -8.14
N PRO A 39 2.93 4.30 -7.23
CA PRO A 39 3.78 3.58 -6.28
C PRO A 39 2.92 2.74 -5.32
N SER A 40 3.47 1.60 -4.91
CA SER A 40 2.81 0.66 -3.99
C SER A 40 3.63 0.50 -2.71
N LYS A 41 3.14 -0.27 -1.73
CA LYS A 41 3.88 -0.59 -0.52
C LYS A 41 4.65 -1.89 -0.64
N ILE A 42 5.85 -1.90 -0.06
CA ILE A 42 6.70 -3.08 0.12
C ILE A 42 6.28 -3.76 1.42
N CYS A 43 5.99 -5.06 1.38
CA CYS A 43 5.71 -5.82 2.59
C CYS A 43 7.01 -6.06 3.38
N PRO A 44 7.06 -5.75 4.69
CA PRO A 44 8.25 -5.98 5.50
C PRO A 44 8.52 -7.47 5.76
N SER A 45 7.52 -8.34 5.60
CA SER A 45 7.65 -9.78 5.86
C SER A 45 8.15 -10.56 4.64
N CYS A 46 7.60 -10.31 3.45
CA CYS A 46 7.96 -11.06 2.23
C CYS A 46 8.73 -10.25 1.19
N TRP A 47 8.98 -8.96 1.45
CA TRP A 47 9.74 -8.04 0.60
C TRP A 47 9.17 -7.83 -0.81
N LYS A 48 7.99 -8.37 -1.10
CA LYS A 48 7.26 -8.11 -2.35
C LYS A 48 6.54 -6.77 -2.30
N CYS A 49 6.53 -6.09 -3.44
CA CYS A 49 5.74 -4.89 -3.65
C CYS A 49 4.31 -5.29 -4.04
N ALA A 50 3.29 -4.60 -3.54
CA ALA A 50 1.92 -4.85 -3.98
C ALA A 50 1.74 -4.64 -5.49
N CYS A 51 2.57 -3.78 -6.12
CA CYS A 51 2.57 -3.60 -7.57
C CYS A 51 2.92 -4.85 -8.39
N SER A 52 3.55 -5.85 -7.77
CA SER A 52 3.83 -7.13 -8.42
C SER A 52 2.66 -8.14 -8.28
N HIS A 53 1.58 -7.76 -7.62
CA HIS A 53 0.38 -8.59 -7.53
C HIS A 53 -0.36 -8.59 -8.87
N PHE A 54 -0.86 -9.75 -9.29
CA PHE A 54 -1.49 -9.91 -10.61
C PHE A 54 -2.70 -8.99 -10.83
N ASP A 55 -3.48 -8.72 -9.77
CA ASP A 55 -4.62 -7.78 -9.82
C ASP A 55 -4.22 -6.30 -9.69
N TYR A 56 -2.94 -5.95 -9.59
CA TYR A 56 -2.57 -4.55 -9.35
C TYR A 56 -2.96 -3.62 -10.50
N GLU A 57 -2.99 -4.11 -11.73
CA GLU A 57 -3.46 -3.35 -12.90
C GLU A 57 -4.99 -3.40 -13.07
N ASN A 58 -5.68 -4.25 -12.31
CA ASN A 58 -7.13 -4.38 -12.39
C ASN A 58 -7.81 -3.17 -11.73
N LEU A 59 -8.42 -2.31 -12.56
CA LEU A 59 -9.11 -1.10 -12.11
C LEU A 59 -10.21 -1.36 -11.07
N LEU A 60 -10.80 -2.57 -11.04
CA LEU A 60 -11.81 -2.97 -10.06
C LEU A 60 -11.23 -3.21 -8.65
N CYS A 61 -9.92 -3.38 -8.54
CA CYS A 61 -9.23 -3.56 -7.26
C CYS A 61 -8.75 -2.24 -6.64
N TRP A 62 -9.24 -1.11 -7.16
CA TRP A 62 -8.86 0.22 -6.72
C TRP A 62 -10.06 1.03 -6.28
N GLU A 63 -9.96 1.57 -5.07
CA GLU A 63 -10.97 2.42 -4.45
C GLU A 63 -10.40 3.78 -4.07
N ASP A 64 -11.30 4.70 -3.73
CA ASP A 64 -10.95 5.93 -3.05
C ASP A 64 -10.22 5.62 -1.75
N PRO A 65 -9.06 6.25 -1.50
CA PRO A 65 -8.34 6.01 -0.26
C PRO A 65 -9.08 6.67 0.91
N PRO A 66 -9.08 6.02 2.09
CA PRO A 66 -9.52 6.64 3.34
C PRO A 66 -8.90 8.03 3.53
N ALA A 67 -9.65 8.94 4.16
CA ALA A 67 -9.27 10.34 4.31
C ALA A 67 -7.91 10.50 5.01
N GLU A 68 -7.58 9.59 5.91
CA GLU A 68 -6.30 9.53 6.61
C GLU A 68 -5.16 9.24 5.65
N LEU A 69 -5.31 8.24 4.77
CA LEU A 69 -4.27 7.84 3.81
C LEU A 69 -4.00 8.91 2.74
N ARG A 70 -5.03 9.69 2.35
CA ARG A 70 -4.86 10.81 1.41
C ARG A 70 -3.80 11.80 1.87
N ARG A 71 -3.76 12.10 3.18
CA ARG A 71 -2.79 13.02 3.78
C ARG A 71 -1.34 12.51 3.70
N TYR A 72 -1.17 11.20 3.50
CA TYR A 72 0.14 10.54 3.39
C TYR A 72 0.53 10.23 1.95
N GLY A 73 -0.18 10.79 0.96
CA GLY A 73 0.15 10.68 -0.46
C GLY A 73 -0.40 9.43 -1.14
N PHE A 74 -1.39 8.76 -0.55
CA PHE A 74 -2.15 7.75 -1.26
C PHE A 74 -3.18 8.41 -2.17
N GLU A 75 -3.04 8.21 -3.48
CA GLU A 75 -4.00 8.67 -4.48
C GLU A 75 -5.15 7.68 -4.68
N ARG A 76 -4.85 6.39 -4.56
CA ARG A 76 -5.82 5.28 -4.67
C ARG A 76 -5.50 4.21 -3.63
N PHE A 77 -6.53 3.50 -3.18
CA PHE A 77 -6.39 2.39 -2.26
C PHE A 77 -6.55 1.06 -2.97
N PHE A 78 -5.56 0.20 -2.85
CA PHE A 78 -5.60 -1.15 -3.42
C PHE A 78 -6.39 -2.07 -2.48
N VAL A 79 -7.58 -2.47 -2.89
CA VAL A 79 -8.56 -3.23 -2.08
C VAL A 79 -7.95 -4.47 -1.41
N PRO A 80 -7.06 -5.25 -2.06
CA PRO A 80 -6.42 -6.40 -1.41
C PRO A 80 -5.64 -6.10 -0.13
N TYR A 81 -5.24 -4.84 0.14
CA TYR A 81 -4.67 -4.43 1.43
C TYR A 81 -5.65 -4.60 2.60
N ALA A 82 -6.96 -4.45 2.37
CA ALA A 82 -7.97 -4.60 3.41
C ALA A 82 -8.18 -6.06 3.84
N GLY A 83 -7.41 -7.01 3.30
CA GLY A 83 -7.62 -8.43 3.52
C GLY A 83 -8.85 -8.99 2.82
N ARG A 84 -9.65 -8.16 2.13
CA ARG A 84 -10.77 -8.58 1.29
C ARG A 84 -10.21 -9.13 -0.01
N HIS A 85 -10.31 -10.44 -0.20
CA HIS A 85 -10.16 -11.00 -1.54
C HIS A 85 -11.36 -10.53 -2.37
N VAL A 86 -11.11 -9.84 -3.47
CA VAL A 86 -12.14 -9.64 -4.50
C VAL A 86 -12.42 -11.04 -5.04
N ARG A 87 -13.54 -11.64 -4.61
CA ARG A 87 -13.97 -12.93 -5.16
C ARG A 87 -14.30 -12.68 -6.63
N ARG A 88 -13.60 -13.38 -7.52
CA ARG A 88 -13.98 -13.50 -8.94
C ARG A 88 -15.34 -14.18 -9.06
#